data_AF-A0A5N5MSX7-F1
#
_entry.id   AF-A0A5N5MSX7-F1
#
_cell.length_a   1.000
_cell.length_b   1.000
_cell.length_c   1.000
_cell.angle_alpha   90.00
_cell.angle_beta   90.00
_cell.angle_gamma   90.00
#
_symmetry.space_group_name_H-M   'P 1'
#
loop_
_entity.id
_entity.type
_entity.pdbx_description
1 polymer ?
#
loop_
_entity_poly.entity_id
_entity_poly.type
_entity_poly.pdbx_seq_one_letter_code
_entity_poly.pdbx_strand_id
1 'polypeptide(L)'
;MEGRDVLNQPAVSVTAFSELVQGYEQALQDFTNIKNIVLENQRAAYRLMQPIIARTMGPLYQECAREQGNRSFKRIKTKVHQHVASHASMYTTAANQVQSRIKEMLEDLKTSQAKRSKRILDDVKGRYSELVKAKKISKSLNSTLGRLRELLDGADALYAKILVANGDEAAGADCTDKQHVGGNVDENKDVPMADVKGDDEEDSD
;
A
#
# COMPACT_ATOMS: atom_id res chain seq x y z
N MET A 1 -14.21 25.99 -22.86
CA MET A 1 -14.15 25.44 -21.48
C MET A 1 -13.03 24.40 -21.30
N GLU A 2 -12.20 24.09 -22.31
CA GLU A 2 -11.22 23.00 -22.26
C GLU A 2 -9.86 23.33 -21.59
N GLY A 3 -9.60 24.59 -21.24
CA GLY A 3 -8.31 25.01 -20.67
C GLY A 3 -8.09 24.66 -19.19
N ARG A 4 -9.15 24.42 -18.42
CA ARG A 4 -9.06 24.09 -16.98
C ARG A 4 -8.79 22.59 -16.72
N ASP A 5 -9.20 21.72 -17.63
CA ASP A 5 -9.05 20.27 -17.46
C ASP A 5 -7.60 19.79 -17.63
N VAL A 6 -6.82 20.45 -18.50
CA VAL A 6 -5.42 20.06 -18.78
C VAL A 6 -4.48 20.44 -17.61
N LEU A 7 -4.81 21.48 -16.85
CA LEU A 7 -4.05 21.89 -15.66
C LEU A 7 -4.43 21.10 -14.40
N ASN A 8 -5.64 20.52 -14.35
CA ASN A 8 -6.10 19.74 -13.20
C ASN A 8 -5.62 18.27 -13.26
N GLN A 9 -5.39 17.71 -14.46
CA GLN A 9 -4.84 16.37 -14.65
C GLN A 9 -3.51 16.08 -13.91
N PRO A 10 -2.47 16.93 -13.98
CA PRO A 10 -1.21 16.65 -13.28
C PRO A 10 -1.36 16.66 -11.76
N ALA A 11 -2.21 17.54 -11.19
CA ALA A 11 -2.48 17.59 -9.76
C ALA A 11 -3.22 16.33 -9.26
N VAL A 12 -4.20 15.86 -10.03
CA VAL A 12 -4.92 14.59 -9.77
C VAL A 12 -3.98 13.38 -9.88
N SER A 13 -3.04 13.38 -10.84
CA SER A 13 -2.09 12.26 -10.98
C SER A 13 -1.03 12.20 -9.86
N VAL A 14 -0.63 13.35 -9.30
CA VAL A 14 0.31 13.42 -8.17
C VAL A 14 -0.37 12.98 -6.86
N THR A 15 -1.61 13.41 -6.63
CA THR A 15 -2.39 13.01 -5.45
C THR A 15 -2.68 11.51 -5.47
N ALA A 16 -3.11 10.94 -6.60
CA ALA A 16 -3.29 9.51 -6.76
C ALA A 16 -1.98 8.70 -6.55
N PHE A 17 -0.83 9.23 -6.97
CA PHE A 17 0.46 8.60 -6.69
C PHE A 17 0.83 8.65 -5.21
N SER A 18 0.54 9.77 -4.52
CA SER A 18 0.76 9.91 -3.09
C SER A 18 -0.08 8.92 -2.28
N GLU A 19 -1.37 8.78 -2.60
CA GLU A 19 -2.27 7.81 -1.97
C GLU A 19 -1.78 6.37 -2.17
N LEU A 20 -1.28 6.05 -3.36
CA LEU A 20 -0.69 4.75 -3.67
C LEU A 20 0.58 4.46 -2.85
N VAL A 21 1.47 5.44 -2.71
CA VAL A 21 2.67 5.30 -1.87
C VAL A 21 2.29 5.07 -0.41
N GLN A 22 1.31 5.81 0.12
CA GLN A 22 0.79 5.61 1.48
C GLN A 22 0.16 4.22 1.66
N GLY A 23 -0.61 3.76 0.68
CA GLY A 23 -1.19 2.41 0.70
C GLY A 23 -0.11 1.32 0.71
N TYR A 24 0.98 1.50 -0.04
CA TYR A 24 2.11 0.57 -0.01
C TYR A 24 2.89 0.63 1.30
N GLU A 25 3.02 1.80 1.91
CA GLU A 25 3.63 1.95 3.23
C GLU A 25 2.83 1.18 4.30
N GLN A 26 1.50 1.36 4.34
CA GLN A 26 0.63 0.59 5.23
C GLN A 26 0.72 -0.92 4.96
N ALA A 27 0.76 -1.32 3.69
CA ALA A 27 0.88 -2.73 3.31
C ALA A 27 2.22 -3.37 3.69
N LEU A 28 3.30 -2.57 3.77
CA LEU A 28 4.61 -2.99 4.26
C LEU A 28 4.68 -3.00 5.79
N GLN A 29 3.92 -2.14 6.45
CA GLN A 29 3.79 -2.04 7.91
C GLN A 29 2.76 -3.02 8.50
N ASP A 30 2.15 -3.90 7.69
CA ASP A 30 1.20 -4.91 8.15
C ASP A 30 1.90 -6.06 8.91
N PHE A 31 2.44 -5.72 10.09
CA PHE A 31 3.08 -6.65 11.02
C PHE A 31 2.09 -7.66 11.59
N THR A 32 0.80 -7.32 11.64
CA THR A 32 -0.25 -8.20 12.13
C THR A 32 -0.39 -9.44 11.26
N ASN A 33 -0.38 -9.26 9.93
CA ASN A 33 -0.42 -10.36 8.99
C ASN A 33 0.84 -11.24 9.06
N ILE A 34 2.02 -10.62 9.14
CA ILE A 34 3.29 -11.35 9.32
C ILE A 34 3.25 -12.18 10.61
N LYS A 35 2.80 -11.61 11.72
CA LYS A 35 2.66 -12.29 13.00
C LYS A 35 1.72 -13.49 12.91
N ASN A 36 0.57 -13.34 12.25
CA ASN A 36 -0.38 -14.43 12.06
C ASN A 36 0.21 -15.57 11.24
N ILE A 37 0.93 -15.25 10.16
CA ILE A 37 1.64 -16.25 9.33
C ILE A 37 2.68 -17.00 10.17
N VAL A 38 3.47 -16.30 10.98
CA VAL A 38 4.48 -16.92 11.84
C VAL A 38 3.82 -17.85 12.88
N LEU A 39 2.74 -17.41 13.53
CA LEU A 39 2.05 -18.20 14.55
C LEU A 39 1.45 -19.48 13.97
N GLU A 40 0.80 -19.41 12.81
CA GLU A 40 0.20 -20.61 12.21
C GLU A 40 1.28 -21.60 11.74
N ASN A 41 2.37 -21.07 11.19
CA ASN A 41 3.54 -21.86 10.81
C ASN A 41 4.19 -22.54 12.03
N GLN A 42 4.37 -21.83 13.14
CA GLN A 42 4.87 -22.42 14.39
C GLN A 42 3.97 -23.55 14.88
N ARG A 43 2.64 -23.35 14.89
CA ARG A 43 1.69 -24.41 15.25
C ARG A 43 1.83 -25.62 14.34
N ALA A 44 1.93 -25.41 13.03
CA ALA A 44 2.12 -26.47 12.06
C ALA A 44 3.43 -27.24 12.31
N ALA A 45 4.52 -26.55 12.63
CA ALA A 45 5.78 -27.18 12.99
C ALA A 45 5.65 -28.00 14.29
N TYR A 46 5.01 -27.47 15.34
CA TYR A 46 4.80 -28.22 16.58
C TYR A 46 3.94 -29.48 16.41
N ARG A 47 2.98 -29.47 15.46
CA ARG A 47 2.20 -30.67 15.10
C ARG A 47 3.07 -31.81 14.54
N LEU A 48 4.29 -31.55 14.09
CA LEU A 48 5.22 -32.59 13.61
C LEU A 48 5.85 -33.40 14.75
N MET A 49 5.90 -32.86 15.97
CA MET A 49 6.56 -33.54 17.08
C MET A 49 5.90 -34.88 17.43
N GLN A 50 4.56 -34.89 17.51
CA GLN A 50 3.78 -36.08 17.85
C GLN A 50 3.95 -37.24 16.85
N PRO A 51 3.80 -37.06 15.52
CA PRO A 51 3.98 -38.17 14.57
C PRO A 51 5.41 -38.73 14.56
N ILE A 52 6.43 -37.90 14.83
CA ILE A 52 7.82 -38.37 14.94
C ILE A 52 7.99 -39.29 16.14
N ILE A 53 7.49 -38.88 17.31
CA ILE A 53 7.56 -39.69 18.54
C ILE A 53 6.71 -40.95 18.39
N ALA A 54 5.50 -40.82 17.83
CA ALA A 54 4.59 -41.95 17.61
C ALA A 54 5.21 -43.01 16.70
N ARG A 55 5.96 -42.61 15.66
CA ARG A 55 6.67 -43.54 14.78
C ARG A 55 7.71 -44.37 15.55
N THR A 56 8.45 -43.75 16.45
CA THR A 56 9.46 -44.43 17.28
C THR A 56 8.83 -45.31 18.36
N MET A 57 7.68 -44.90 18.89
CA MET A 57 6.95 -45.63 19.94
C MET A 57 6.05 -46.75 19.38
N GLY A 58 5.70 -46.71 18.09
CA GLY A 58 4.80 -47.66 17.44
C GLY A 58 5.10 -49.14 17.72
N PRO A 59 6.36 -49.61 17.56
CA PRO A 59 6.72 -51.01 17.84
C PRO A 59 6.45 -51.43 19.29
N LEU A 60 6.77 -50.56 20.25
CA LEU A 60 6.55 -50.81 21.68
C LEU A 60 5.06 -50.97 21.99
N TYR A 61 4.19 -50.17 21.38
CA TYR A 61 2.75 -50.30 21.61
C TYR A 61 2.23 -51.68 21.18
N GLN A 62 2.76 -52.26 20.09
CA GLN A 62 2.40 -53.62 19.68
C GLN A 62 2.87 -54.67 20.70
N GLU A 63 4.08 -54.53 21.24
CA GLU A 63 4.57 -55.43 22.29
C GLU A 63 3.76 -55.32 23.57
N CYS A 64 3.34 -54.10 23.93
CA CYS A 64 2.50 -53.87 25.11
C CYS A 64 1.09 -54.42 24.91
N ALA A 65 0.53 -54.34 23.70
CA ALA A 65 -0.80 -54.89 23.39
C ALA A 65 -0.86 -56.42 23.50
N ARG A 66 0.28 -57.11 23.30
CA ARG A 66 0.38 -58.57 23.43
C ARG A 66 0.57 -59.05 24.89
N GLU A 67 0.82 -58.14 25.83
CA GLU A 67 1.05 -58.50 27.24
C GLU A 67 -0.26 -58.84 27.96
N GLN A 68 -0.34 -60.02 28.56
CA GLN A 68 -1.51 -60.49 29.30
C GLN A 68 -1.13 -61.24 30.59
N GLY A 69 -2.10 -61.41 31.49
CA GLY A 69 -1.94 -62.17 32.74
C GLY A 69 -1.38 -61.38 33.92
N ASN A 70 -1.09 -62.09 35.02
CA ASN A 70 -0.67 -61.48 36.29
C ASN A 70 0.61 -60.67 36.12
N ARG A 71 0.66 -59.49 36.77
CA ARG A 71 1.78 -58.54 36.72
C ARG A 71 2.08 -57.94 35.33
N SER A 72 1.16 -58.04 34.36
CA SER A 72 1.30 -57.43 33.03
C SER A 72 1.67 -55.95 33.10
N PHE A 73 1.04 -55.18 33.99
CA PHE A 73 1.36 -53.77 34.22
C PHE A 73 2.85 -53.53 34.54
N LYS A 74 3.45 -54.34 35.42
CA LYS A 74 4.87 -54.20 35.79
C LYS A 74 5.77 -54.47 34.58
N ARG A 75 5.44 -55.50 33.79
CA ARG A 75 6.21 -55.85 32.58
C ARG A 75 6.10 -54.76 31.51
N ILE A 76 4.89 -54.28 31.24
CA ILE A 76 4.63 -53.16 30.32
C ILE A 76 5.43 -51.94 30.77
N LYS A 77 5.35 -51.56 32.05
CA LYS A 77 6.09 -50.42 32.60
C LYS A 77 7.61 -50.57 32.38
N THR A 78 8.17 -51.75 32.65
CA THR A 78 9.59 -52.01 32.42
C THR A 78 9.96 -51.88 30.94
N LYS A 79 9.17 -52.47 30.03
CA LYS A 79 9.40 -52.36 28.58
C LYS A 79 9.35 -50.91 28.10
N VAL A 80 8.36 -50.14 28.55
CA VAL A 80 8.24 -48.72 28.20
C VAL A 80 9.45 -47.93 28.68
N HIS A 81 9.87 -48.10 29.93
CA HIS A 81 11.05 -47.40 30.45
C HIS A 81 12.32 -47.77 29.68
N GLN A 82 12.54 -49.06 29.40
CA GLN A 82 13.70 -49.52 28.64
C GLN A 82 13.70 -48.98 27.22
N HIS A 83 12.55 -48.97 26.55
CA HIS A 83 12.40 -48.49 25.17
C HIS A 83 12.62 -46.97 25.07
N VAL A 84 12.07 -46.19 26.00
CA VAL A 84 12.29 -44.75 26.05
C VAL A 84 13.76 -44.43 26.37
N ALA A 85 14.39 -45.20 27.26
CA ALA A 85 15.82 -45.02 27.55
C ALA A 85 16.71 -45.34 26.35
N SER A 86 16.41 -46.41 25.60
CA SER A 86 17.17 -46.77 24.38
C SER A 86 16.91 -45.82 23.22
N HIS A 87 15.75 -45.16 23.18
CA HIS A 87 15.37 -44.18 22.16
C HIS A 87 15.29 -42.75 22.71
N ALA A 88 16.09 -42.40 23.72
CA ALA A 88 16.04 -41.07 24.34
C ALA A 88 16.25 -39.93 23.32
N SER A 89 17.03 -40.20 22.26
CA SER A 89 17.27 -39.28 21.15
C SER A 89 16.04 -38.97 20.29
N MET A 90 14.91 -39.69 20.45
CA MET A 90 13.69 -39.44 19.68
C MET A 90 13.13 -38.04 19.92
N TYR A 91 13.21 -37.54 21.17
CA TYR A 91 12.75 -36.19 21.52
C TYR A 91 13.67 -35.13 20.91
N THR A 92 14.98 -35.34 20.98
CA THR A 92 15.96 -34.45 20.34
C THR A 92 15.79 -34.43 18.84
N THR A 93 15.56 -35.60 18.22
CA THR A 93 15.30 -35.71 16.78
C THR A 93 14.03 -34.96 16.39
N ALA A 94 12.95 -35.13 17.16
CA ALA A 94 11.70 -34.42 16.92
C ALA A 94 11.88 -32.89 17.07
N ALA A 95 12.59 -32.45 18.11
CA ALA A 95 12.90 -31.04 18.34
C ALA A 95 13.75 -30.45 17.20
N ASN A 96 14.75 -31.19 16.72
CA ASN A 96 15.60 -30.76 15.61
C ASN A 96 14.81 -30.62 14.31
N GLN A 97 13.86 -31.52 14.03
CA GLN A 97 13.01 -31.40 12.85
C GLN A 97 12.06 -30.19 12.96
N VAL A 98 11.46 -29.95 14.12
CA VAL A 98 10.64 -28.76 14.38
C VAL A 98 11.48 -27.50 14.19
N GLN A 99 12.71 -27.48 14.71
CA GLN A 99 13.62 -26.34 14.57
C GLN A 99 14.01 -26.11 13.11
N SER A 100 14.34 -27.17 12.35
CA SER A 100 14.63 -27.08 10.92
C SER A 100 13.45 -26.47 10.19
N ARG A 101 12.24 -26.97 10.48
CA ARG A 101 11.01 -26.47 9.86
C ARG A 101 10.77 -25.01 10.16
N ILE A 102 10.98 -24.57 11.40
CA ILE A 102 10.85 -23.15 11.78
C ILE A 102 11.86 -22.29 11.02
N LYS A 103 13.11 -22.73 10.89
CA LYS A 103 14.14 -22.00 10.12
C LYS A 103 13.77 -21.89 8.65
N GLU A 104 13.35 -22.97 8.02
CA GLU A 104 12.87 -22.98 6.63
C GLU A 104 11.72 -21.98 6.44
N MET A 105 10.73 -21.99 7.34
CA MET A 105 9.58 -21.08 7.26
C MET A 105 9.98 -19.61 7.42
N LEU A 106 10.98 -19.30 8.25
CA LEU A 106 11.50 -17.94 8.40
C LEU A 106 12.24 -17.47 7.15
N GLU A 107 13.00 -18.34 6.50
CA GLU A 107 13.65 -18.02 5.23
C GLU A 107 12.62 -17.87 4.09
N ASP A 108 11.59 -18.71 4.04
CA ASP A 108 10.48 -18.57 3.09
C ASP A 108 9.73 -17.24 3.29
N LEU A 109 9.48 -16.86 4.53
CA LEU A 109 8.85 -15.57 4.87
C LEU A 109 9.74 -14.40 4.43
N LYS A 110 11.03 -14.44 4.74
CA LYS A 110 12.01 -13.42 4.35
C LYS A 110 12.09 -13.26 2.83
N THR A 111 12.17 -14.36 2.10
CA THR A 111 12.23 -14.33 0.63
C THR A 111 10.92 -13.83 0.03
N SER A 112 9.77 -14.22 0.58
CA SER A 112 8.46 -13.73 0.19
C SER A 112 8.33 -12.22 0.42
N GLN A 113 8.74 -11.74 1.59
CA GLN A 113 8.73 -10.31 1.94
C GLN A 113 9.66 -9.51 1.02
N ALA A 114 10.89 -10.00 0.78
CA ALA A 114 11.82 -9.34 -0.15
C ALA A 114 11.24 -9.26 -1.57
N LYS A 115 10.60 -10.33 -2.07
CA LYS A 115 9.90 -10.33 -3.37
C LYS A 115 8.73 -9.35 -3.40
N ARG A 116 7.98 -9.21 -2.30
CA ARG A 116 6.89 -8.25 -2.18
C ARG A 116 7.42 -6.82 -2.21
N SER A 117 8.42 -6.50 -1.39
CA SER A 117 9.02 -5.16 -1.35
C SER A 117 9.64 -4.77 -2.69
N LYS A 118 10.32 -5.70 -3.37
CA LYS A 118 10.86 -5.44 -4.71
C LYS A 118 9.74 -5.11 -5.72
N ARG A 119 8.65 -5.88 -5.72
CA ARG A 119 7.51 -5.62 -6.61
C ARG A 119 6.87 -4.26 -6.36
N ILE A 120 6.72 -3.88 -5.09
CA ILE A 120 6.21 -2.55 -4.72
C ILE A 120 7.14 -1.46 -5.25
N LEU A 121 8.46 -1.60 -5.05
CA LEU A 121 9.43 -0.62 -5.52
C LEU A 121 9.46 -0.52 -7.04
N ASP A 122 9.36 -1.64 -7.75
CA ASP A 122 9.30 -1.67 -9.22
C ASP A 122 8.01 -0.99 -9.74
N ASP A 123 6.86 -1.19 -9.08
CA ASP A 123 5.60 -0.52 -9.43
C ASP A 123 5.66 0.99 -9.19
N VAL A 124 6.14 1.41 -8.01
CA VAL A 124 6.33 2.83 -7.66
C VAL A 124 7.28 3.49 -8.66
N LYS A 125 8.39 2.83 -9.01
CA LYS A 125 9.34 3.33 -10.00
C LYS A 125 8.71 3.46 -11.40
N GLY A 126 7.89 2.49 -11.80
CA GLY A 126 7.14 2.51 -13.05
C GLY A 126 6.22 3.73 -13.13
N ARG A 127 5.34 3.88 -12.13
CA ARG A 127 4.37 5.00 -12.06
C ARG A 127 5.06 6.36 -11.96
N TYR A 128 6.13 6.47 -11.17
CA TYR A 128 6.90 7.71 -11.08
C TYR A 128 7.53 8.08 -12.43
N SER A 129 8.11 7.10 -13.14
CA SER A 129 8.68 7.31 -14.48
C SER A 129 7.64 7.78 -15.49
N GLU A 130 6.44 7.21 -15.46
CA GLU A 130 5.31 7.62 -16.29
C GLU A 130 4.88 9.05 -15.99
N LEU A 131 4.75 9.42 -14.72
CA LEU A 131 4.40 10.77 -14.28
C LEU A 131 5.43 11.81 -14.75
N VAL A 132 6.73 11.50 -14.63
CA VAL A 132 7.81 12.37 -15.09
C VAL A 132 7.78 12.53 -16.61
N LYS A 133 7.52 11.45 -17.37
CA LYS A 133 7.37 11.52 -18.83
C LYS A 133 6.17 12.39 -19.21
N ALA A 134 5.01 12.19 -18.58
CA ALA A 134 3.81 13.00 -18.81
C ALA A 134 4.07 14.49 -18.56
N LYS A 135 4.75 14.83 -17.45
CA LYS A 135 5.13 16.22 -17.15
C LYS A 135 6.07 16.83 -18.19
N LYS A 136 7.06 16.08 -18.68
CA LYS A 136 7.98 16.54 -19.74
C LYS A 136 7.24 16.80 -21.05
N ILE A 137 6.34 15.90 -21.45
CA ILE A 137 5.51 16.06 -22.66
C ILE A 137 4.65 17.32 -22.53
N SER A 138 3.95 17.49 -21.40
CA SER A 138 3.12 18.68 -21.13
C SER A 138 3.95 19.98 -21.21
N LYS A 139 5.15 20.00 -20.62
CA LYS A 139 6.06 21.16 -20.70
C LYS A 139 6.46 21.49 -22.16
N SER A 140 6.81 20.47 -22.94
CA SER A 140 7.19 20.66 -24.35
C SER A 140 6.03 21.17 -25.20
N LEU A 141 4.82 20.62 -25.00
CA LEU A 141 3.61 21.04 -25.71
C LEU A 141 3.25 22.50 -25.40
N ASN A 142 3.28 22.88 -24.13
CA ASN A 142 3.01 24.26 -23.72
C ASN A 142 4.03 25.25 -24.30
N SER A 143 5.30 24.86 -24.42
CA SER A 143 6.32 25.69 -25.07
C SER A 143 6.05 25.85 -26.58
N THR A 144 5.62 24.79 -27.27
CA THR A 144 5.25 24.88 -28.69
C THR A 144 4.00 25.73 -28.92
N LEU A 145 3.00 25.62 -28.05
CA LEU A 145 1.80 26.46 -28.11
C LEU A 145 2.12 27.93 -27.85
N GLY A 146 3.04 28.23 -26.93
CA GLY A 146 3.51 29.60 -26.71
C GLY A 146 4.12 30.21 -27.96
N ARG A 147 5.01 29.47 -28.64
CA ARG A 147 5.60 29.90 -29.92
C ARG A 147 4.58 30.07 -31.03
N LEU A 148 3.58 29.19 -31.11
CA LEU A 148 2.52 29.31 -32.11
C LEU A 148 1.65 30.56 -31.86
N ARG A 149 1.38 30.90 -30.60
CA ARG A 149 0.69 32.15 -30.25
C ARG A 149 1.51 33.37 -30.65
N GLU A 150 2.80 33.39 -30.33
CA GLU A 150 3.69 34.50 -30.74
C GLU A 150 3.72 34.69 -32.26
N LEU A 151 3.72 33.59 -33.03
CA LEU A 151 3.62 33.63 -34.49
C LEU A 151 2.28 34.17 -34.98
N LEU A 152 1.18 33.76 -34.35
CA LEU A 152 -0.16 34.27 -34.67
C LEU A 152 -0.28 35.76 -34.34
N ASP A 153 0.15 36.17 -33.15
CA ASP A 153 0.13 37.58 -32.72
C ASP A 153 1.00 38.44 -33.65
N GLY A 154 2.14 37.91 -34.10
CA GLY A 154 2.99 38.54 -35.10
C GLY A 154 2.32 38.67 -36.47
N ALA A 155 1.60 37.64 -36.92
CA ALA A 155 0.83 37.69 -38.16
C ALA A 155 -0.33 38.69 -38.06
N ASP A 156 -1.07 38.69 -36.96
CA ASP A 156 -2.16 39.62 -36.70
C ASP A 156 -1.66 41.08 -36.64
N ALA A 157 -0.49 41.32 -36.03
CA ALA A 157 0.14 42.64 -36.05
C ALA A 157 0.53 43.09 -37.47
N LEU A 158 0.98 42.16 -38.33
CA LEU A 158 1.25 42.46 -39.75
C LEU A 158 -0.05 42.76 -40.52
N TYR A 159 -1.11 42.00 -40.27
CA TYR A 159 -2.43 42.28 -40.86
C TYR A 159 -2.99 43.62 -40.41
N ALA A 160 -2.90 43.95 -39.11
CA ALA A 160 -3.30 45.25 -38.59
C ALA A 160 -2.51 46.38 -39.27
N LYS A 161 -1.21 46.18 -39.52
CA LYS A 161 -0.36 47.17 -40.21
C LYS A 161 -0.73 47.35 -41.68
N ILE A 162 -1.10 46.27 -42.38
CA ILE A 162 -1.57 46.33 -43.78
C ILE A 162 -2.95 46.99 -43.87
N LEU A 163 -3.86 46.70 -42.94
CA LEU A 163 -5.18 47.35 -42.85
C LEU A 163 -5.05 48.86 -42.66
N VAL A 164 -4.11 49.31 -41.82
CA VAL A 164 -3.81 50.74 -41.63
C VAL A 164 -3.12 51.36 -42.86
N ALA A 165 -2.24 50.62 -43.55
CA ALA A 165 -1.50 51.12 -44.72
C ALA A 165 -2.32 51.16 -46.02
N ASN A 166 -3.36 50.32 -46.15
CA ASN A 166 -4.20 50.26 -47.34
C ASN A 166 -5.41 51.20 -47.31
N GLY A 167 -5.54 52.04 -46.27
CA GLY A 167 -6.44 53.19 -46.28
C GLY A 167 -7.91 52.83 -46.44
N ASP A 168 -8.53 52.30 -45.39
CA ASP A 168 -9.94 52.57 -45.15
C ASP A 168 -10.05 53.74 -44.15
N GLU A 169 -10.38 54.92 -44.65
CA GLU A 169 -11.25 55.83 -43.90
C GLU A 169 -12.62 55.15 -43.77
N ALA A 170 -12.74 54.16 -42.88
CA ALA A 170 -14.02 53.81 -42.29
C ALA A 170 -14.20 54.73 -41.08
N ALA A 171 -14.93 55.82 -41.32
CA ALA A 171 -15.44 56.72 -40.31
C ALA A 171 -16.05 55.95 -39.12
N GLY A 172 -15.85 56.52 -37.93
CA GLY A 172 -16.10 55.87 -36.65
C GLY A 172 -17.53 55.36 -36.44
N ALA A 173 -17.61 54.30 -35.65
CA ALA A 173 -18.73 54.06 -34.77
C ALA A 173 -18.20 54.12 -33.33
N ASP A 174 -18.46 55.27 -32.74
CA ASP A 174 -18.51 55.55 -31.32
C ASP A 174 -19.15 54.39 -30.54
N CYS A 175 -18.41 53.89 -29.55
CA CYS A 175 -18.95 53.09 -28.45
C CYS A 175 -18.36 53.61 -27.14
N THR A 176 -18.53 54.91 -26.86
CA THR A 176 -18.57 55.38 -25.49
C THR A 176 -20.02 55.48 -25.04
N ASP A 177 -20.49 54.55 -24.21
CA ASP A 177 -21.54 54.92 -23.25
C ASP A 177 -21.58 54.07 -21.97
N LYS A 178 -21.46 54.82 -20.86
CA LYS A 178 -21.97 54.60 -19.50
C LYS A 178 -21.47 53.44 -18.64
N GLN A 179 -20.54 53.83 -17.75
CA GLN A 179 -20.70 53.58 -16.31
C GLN A 179 -22.14 53.91 -15.88
N HIS A 180 -22.87 52.91 -15.39
CA HIS A 180 -24.01 53.13 -14.50
C HIS A 180 -23.69 52.54 -13.13
N VAL A 181 -23.50 53.45 -12.18
CA VAL A 181 -23.62 53.22 -10.74
C VAL A 181 -25.10 53.00 -10.45
N GLY A 182 -25.44 51.87 -9.83
CA GLY A 182 -26.79 51.60 -9.33
C GLY A 182 -26.78 50.35 -8.46
N GLY A 183 -26.73 50.55 -7.15
CA GLY A 183 -26.76 49.49 -6.16
C GLY A 183 -28.17 48.93 -5.90
N ASN A 184 -28.19 47.72 -5.32
CA ASN A 184 -29.13 47.22 -4.33
C ASN A 184 -28.43 46.00 -3.71
N VAL A 185 -27.95 46.08 -2.47
CA VAL A 185 -28.69 45.74 -1.25
C VAL A 185 -29.43 44.41 -1.42
N ASP A 186 -28.82 43.32 -0.95
CA ASP A 186 -29.55 42.48 -0.02
C ASP A 186 -28.60 41.87 1.02
N GLU A 187 -28.92 42.17 2.27
CA GLU A 187 -28.15 41.97 3.47
C GLU A 187 -28.79 40.79 4.22
N ASN A 188 -28.57 39.55 3.76
CA ASN A 188 -28.95 38.37 4.54
C ASN A 188 -27.81 38.00 5.51
N LYS A 189 -27.87 38.64 6.68
CA LYS A 189 -27.24 38.20 7.91
C LYS A 189 -28.02 37.02 8.48
N ASP A 190 -27.53 35.81 8.26
CA ASP A 190 -27.91 34.66 9.08
C ASP A 190 -27.07 34.63 10.36
N VAL A 191 -27.73 35.08 11.43
CA VAL A 191 -27.79 34.61 12.82
C VAL A 191 -26.54 33.94 13.45
N PRO A 192 -26.14 34.38 14.66
CA PRO A 192 -25.11 33.72 15.46
C PRO A 192 -25.67 32.47 16.15
N MET A 193 -24.93 31.36 16.15
CA MET A 193 -25.09 30.32 17.17
C MET A 193 -23.87 30.29 18.07
N ALA A 194 -24.13 30.63 19.33
CA ALA A 194 -23.27 30.34 20.46
C ALA A 194 -23.39 28.86 20.87
N ASP A 195 -22.37 28.44 21.62
CA ASP A 195 -22.33 27.34 22.59
C ASP A 195 -22.41 25.89 22.08
N VAL A 196 -21.22 25.28 21.96
CA VAL A 196 -21.02 23.93 22.53
C VAL A 196 -19.79 23.97 23.42
N LYS A 197 -20.08 23.94 24.72
CA LYS A 197 -19.18 23.60 25.81
C LYS A 197 -18.88 22.09 25.72
N GLY A 198 -17.61 21.74 25.79
CA GLY A 198 -17.12 20.37 25.89
C GLY A 198 -15.85 20.39 26.71
N ASP A 199 -16.04 20.43 28.03
CA ASP A 199 -15.05 20.02 29.02
C ASP A 199 -14.65 18.56 28.70
N ASP A 200 -13.36 18.24 28.79
CA ASP A 200 -12.87 16.97 29.34
C ASP A 200 -11.37 17.09 29.61
N GLU A 201 -11.09 17.35 30.88
CA GLU A 201 -9.87 16.95 31.58
C GLU A 201 -9.78 15.41 31.55
N GLU A 202 -8.62 14.84 31.20
CA GLU A 202 -8.12 13.63 31.87
C GLU A 202 -6.58 13.68 31.87
N ASP A 203 -6.03 14.31 32.92
CA ASP A 203 -4.88 13.77 33.63
C ASP A 203 -5.44 12.72 34.60
N SER A 204 -5.01 11.46 34.52
CA SER A 204 -4.94 10.52 35.65
C SER A 204 -4.18 9.24 35.27
N ASP A 205 -3.10 9.03 36.04
CA ASP A 205 -2.29 7.82 36.32
C ASP A 205 -1.34 7.21 35.26
#